data_AF-A0A537MGV7-F1
#
_entry.id   AF-A0A537MGV7-F1
#
_cell.length_a   1.000
_cell.length_b   1.000
_cell.length_c   1.000
_cell.angle_alpha   90.00
_cell.angle_beta   90.00
_cell.angle_gamma   90.00
#
_symmetry.space_group_name_H-M   'P 1'
#
loop_
_entity.id
_entity.type
_entity.pdbx_description
1 polymer ?
#
loop_
_entity_poly.entity_id
_entity_poly.type
_entity_poly.pdbx_seq_one_letter_code
_entity_poly.pdbx_strand_id
1 'polypeptide(L)'
;MIRAGLMRWLEGPPLTGPNALACLAAAIAIPTLIRAAVDGVVTGCEFTPYLPFVFVSAILLRWWKAALVALASVAILGALFAGPHHAPSCFIPSAGMFLASSATMIALVVMIRGLITAIQSRGPDGPSDGIVFSLENDEVWASWYGEGPPLRLGSQQRVSRMMKDFLRQEEVGKRLNRRP
;
A
#
# COMPACT_ATOMS: atom_id res chain seq x y z
N MET A 1 2.53 6.08 15.70
CA MET A 1 3.06 6.78 14.51
C MET A 1 3.35 5.84 13.33
N ILE A 2 3.99 4.69 13.55
CA ILE A 2 4.33 3.71 12.48
C ILE A 2 3.08 3.23 11.70
N ARG A 3 1.96 2.97 12.40
CA ARG A 3 0.69 2.51 11.79
C ARG A 3 0.11 3.49 10.77
N ALA A 4 0.17 4.79 11.05
CA ALA A 4 -0.34 5.83 10.16
C ALA A 4 0.54 6.00 8.91
N GLY A 5 1.86 5.89 9.07
CA GLY A 5 2.79 5.87 7.94
C GLY A 5 2.56 4.65 7.05
N LEU A 6 2.45 3.45 7.63
CA LEU A 6 2.24 2.22 6.87
C LEU A 6 0.94 2.25 6.06
N MET A 7 -0.17 2.69 6.66
CA MET A 7 -1.45 2.86 5.96
C MET A 7 -1.32 3.83 4.78
N ARG A 8 -0.67 4.98 4.99
CA ARG A 8 -0.44 5.97 3.92
C ARG A 8 0.38 5.41 2.74
N TRP A 9 1.33 4.52 3.00
CA TRP A 9 2.12 3.86 1.95
C TRP A 9 1.36 2.71 1.25
N LEU A 10 0.45 2.05 1.95
CA LEU A 10 -0.44 1.01 1.39
C LEU A 10 -1.52 1.61 0.49
N GLU A 11 -2.06 2.78 0.87
CA GLU A 11 -3.07 3.56 0.14
C GLU A 11 -2.50 4.34 -1.05
N GLY A 12 -1.20 4.64 -1.04
CA GLY A 12 -0.54 5.38 -2.11
C GLY A 12 -0.47 4.57 -3.43
N PRO A 13 -0.58 5.25 -4.60
CA PRO A 13 -0.42 4.59 -5.90
C PRO A 13 0.97 3.95 -6.00
N PRO A 14 1.08 2.75 -6.62
CA PRO A 14 2.37 2.08 -6.75
C PRO A 14 3.36 2.96 -7.50
N LEU A 15 4.62 2.93 -7.09
CA LEU A 15 5.67 3.73 -7.74
C LEU A 15 5.79 3.34 -9.22
N THR A 16 5.63 4.32 -10.09
CA THR A 16 5.79 4.19 -11.55
C THR A 16 7.03 4.96 -12.02
N GLY A 17 7.51 4.65 -13.24
CA GLY A 17 8.64 5.36 -13.84
C GLY A 17 10.02 5.01 -13.27
N PRO A 18 11.00 5.94 -13.35
CA PRO A 18 12.42 5.67 -13.04
C PRO A 18 12.67 5.35 -11.57
N ASN A 19 11.87 5.88 -10.65
CA ASN A 19 11.98 5.59 -9.21
C ASN A 19 11.67 4.12 -8.90
N ALA A 20 10.81 3.48 -9.70
CA ALA A 20 10.52 2.06 -9.57
C ALA A 20 11.72 1.18 -9.97
N LEU A 21 12.51 1.63 -10.95
CA LEU A 21 13.73 0.93 -11.37
C LEU A 21 14.83 1.07 -10.32
N ALA A 22 15.02 2.27 -9.76
CA ALA A 22 15.95 2.48 -8.66
C ALA A 22 15.60 1.63 -7.44
N CYS A 23 14.32 1.55 -7.07
CA CYS A 23 13.84 0.71 -5.98
C CYS A 23 14.09 -0.78 -6.24
N LEU A 24 13.85 -1.25 -7.47
CA LEU A 24 14.09 -2.64 -7.88
C LEU A 24 15.58 -2.99 -7.84
N ALA A 25 16.43 -2.10 -8.37
CA ALA A 25 17.88 -2.28 -8.33
C ALA A 25 18.40 -2.31 -6.89
N ALA A 26 17.93 -1.41 -6.03
CA ALA A 26 18.29 -1.39 -4.61
C ALA A 26 17.82 -2.67 -3.87
N ALA A 27 16.60 -3.13 -4.15
CA ALA A 27 16.04 -4.33 -3.54
C ALA A 27 16.79 -5.62 -3.90
N ILE A 28 17.55 -5.62 -4.99
CA ILE A 28 18.41 -6.74 -5.40
C ILE A 28 19.85 -6.53 -4.92
N ALA A 29 20.42 -5.35 -5.13
CA ALA A 29 21.81 -5.07 -4.84
C ALA A 29 22.13 -5.12 -3.34
N ILE A 30 21.25 -4.56 -2.50
CA ILE A 30 21.48 -4.48 -1.04
C ILE A 30 21.53 -5.87 -0.39
N PRO A 31 20.53 -6.76 -0.53
CA PRO A 31 20.59 -8.08 0.09
C PRO A 31 21.72 -8.95 -0.48
N THR A 32 22.08 -8.75 -1.76
CA THR A 32 23.20 -9.46 -2.38
C THR A 32 24.55 -9.02 -1.81
N LEU A 33 24.75 -7.72 -1.57
CA LEU A 33 25.94 -7.19 -0.89
C LEU A 33 26.02 -7.64 0.57
N ILE A 34 24.91 -7.60 1.31
CA ILE A 34 24.84 -8.08 2.69
C ILE A 34 25.20 -9.57 2.74
N ARG A 35 24.68 -10.38 1.81
CA ARG A 35 25.00 -11.80 1.75
C ARG A 35 26.47 -12.04 1.42
N ALA A 36 27.02 -11.35 0.43
CA ALA A 36 28.45 -11.45 0.09
C ALA A 36 29.35 -11.08 1.28
N ALA A 37 28.93 -10.15 2.14
CA ALA A 37 29.68 -9.77 3.34
C ALA A 37 29.58 -10.78 4.49
N VAL A 38 28.54 -11.63 4.52
CA VAL A 38 28.21 -12.54 5.64
C VAL A 38 28.53 -14.01 5.32
N ASP A 39 28.97 -14.31 4.10
CA ASP A 39 29.16 -15.66 3.55
C ASP A 39 30.11 -16.56 4.38
N GLY A 40 30.90 -15.99 5.30
CA GLY A 40 31.78 -16.73 6.20
C GLY A 40 31.19 -17.15 7.56
N VAL A 41 29.97 -16.74 7.95
CA VAL A 41 29.50 -16.84 9.35
C VAL A 41 28.23 -17.68 9.56
N VAL A 42 27.38 -17.88 8.54
CA VAL A 42 26.05 -18.52 8.74
C VAL A 42 25.74 -19.55 7.65
N THR A 43 25.77 -20.83 8.01
CA THR A 43 25.61 -22.00 7.11
C THR A 43 24.18 -22.55 7.00
N GLY A 44 23.14 -21.78 7.38
CA GLY A 44 21.80 -22.35 7.59
C GLY A 44 20.64 -21.80 6.76
N CYS A 45 20.67 -20.54 6.30
CA CYS A 45 19.51 -19.94 5.63
C CYS A 45 19.91 -18.91 4.57
N GLU A 46 20.03 -19.35 3.33
CA GLU A 46 20.60 -18.54 2.24
C GLU A 46 19.70 -17.37 1.79
N PHE A 47 18.39 -17.51 2.01
CA PHE A 47 17.38 -16.61 1.47
C PHE A 47 16.83 -15.59 2.50
N THR A 48 17.16 -15.72 3.78
CA THR A 48 16.66 -14.84 4.85
C THR A 48 16.90 -13.35 4.61
N PRO A 49 18.06 -12.92 4.07
CA PRO A 49 18.31 -11.51 3.81
C PRO A 49 17.37 -10.93 2.75
N TYR A 50 16.83 -11.74 1.83
CA TYR A 50 16.03 -11.28 0.69
C TYR A 50 14.55 -11.08 1.03
N LEU A 51 14.02 -11.80 2.02
CA LEU A 51 12.62 -11.73 2.45
C LEU A 51 12.11 -10.31 2.75
N PRO A 52 12.80 -9.48 3.58
CA PRO A 52 12.32 -8.13 3.85
C PRO A 52 12.33 -7.24 2.61
N PHE A 53 13.25 -7.44 1.66
CA PHE A 53 13.31 -6.64 0.44
C PHE A 53 12.23 -7.03 -0.57
N VAL A 54 11.88 -8.32 -0.64
CA VAL A 54 10.73 -8.79 -1.43
C VAL A 54 9.44 -8.23 -0.84
N PHE A 55 9.30 -8.18 0.49
CA PHE A 55 8.14 -7.58 1.15
C PHE A 55 7.98 -6.10 0.81
N VAL A 56 9.05 -5.33 0.99
CA VAL A 56 9.07 -3.90 0.70
C VAL A 56 8.79 -3.66 -0.78
N SER A 57 9.31 -4.49 -1.67
CA SER A 57 9.00 -4.42 -3.11
C SER A 57 7.53 -4.72 -3.41
N ALA A 58 6.90 -5.68 -2.71
CA ALA A 58 5.47 -5.97 -2.86
C ALA A 58 4.59 -4.79 -2.41
N ILE A 59 5.03 -4.06 -1.37
CA ILE A 59 4.36 -2.84 -0.91
C ILE A 59 4.62 -1.69 -1.90
N LEU A 60 5.83 -1.50 -2.41
CA LEU A 60 6.16 -0.29 -3.17
C LEU A 60 5.86 -0.38 -4.68
N LEU A 61 5.91 -1.59 -5.24
CA LEU A 61 5.83 -1.84 -6.68
C LEU A 61 4.55 -2.58 -7.06
N ARG A 62 4.27 -2.67 -8.38
CA ARG A 62 3.23 -3.55 -8.92
C ARG A 62 3.63 -5.02 -8.69
N TRP A 63 2.64 -5.88 -8.48
CA TRP A 63 2.84 -7.30 -8.17
C TRP A 63 3.75 -8.04 -9.16
N TRP A 64 3.63 -7.76 -10.46
CA TRP A 64 4.53 -8.33 -11.49
C TRP A 64 6.00 -7.94 -11.29
N LYS A 65 6.28 -6.71 -10.85
CA LYS A 65 7.65 -6.25 -10.58
C LYS A 65 8.20 -6.89 -9.31
N ALA A 66 7.38 -7.07 -8.27
CA ALA A 66 7.78 -7.79 -7.06
C ALA A 66 8.07 -9.28 -7.35
N ALA A 67 7.28 -9.92 -8.22
CA ALA A 67 7.54 -11.27 -8.68
C ALA A 67 8.87 -11.37 -9.45
N LEU A 68 9.18 -10.38 -10.31
CA LEU A 68 10.48 -10.28 -10.98
C LEU A 68 11.65 -10.18 -9.98
N VAL A 69 11.51 -9.40 -8.89
CA VAL A 69 12.54 -9.31 -7.83
C VAL A 69 12.77 -10.67 -7.18
N ALA A 70 11.72 -11.40 -6.85
CA ALA A 70 11.84 -12.73 -6.24
C ALA A 70 12.56 -13.72 -7.18
N LEU A 71 12.19 -13.75 -8.46
CA LEU A 71 12.84 -14.59 -9.48
C LEU A 71 14.30 -14.20 -9.70
N ALA A 72 14.58 -12.89 -9.84
CA ALA A 72 15.94 -12.39 -10.01
C ALA A 72 16.82 -12.71 -8.80
N SER A 73 16.27 -12.66 -7.58
CA SER A 73 16.99 -13.01 -6.35
C SER A 73 17.41 -14.48 -6.36
N VAL A 74 16.52 -15.39 -6.75
CA VAL A 74 16.85 -16.83 -6.88
C VAL A 74 17.88 -17.06 -8.00
N ALA A 75 17.74 -16.39 -9.14
CA ALA A 75 18.66 -16.53 -10.26
C ALA A 75 20.07 -16.02 -9.92
N ILE A 76 20.17 -14.87 -9.25
CA ILE A 76 21.45 -14.29 -8.81
C ILE A 76 22.10 -15.17 -7.75
N LEU A 77 21.31 -15.70 -6.80
CA LEU A 77 21.84 -16.60 -5.78
C LEU A 77 22.37 -17.90 -6.40
N GLY A 78 21.59 -18.49 -7.32
CA GLY A 78 22.00 -19.68 -8.06
C GLY A 78 23.20 -19.44 -8.97
N ALA A 79 23.37 -18.24 -9.54
CA ALA A 79 24.51 -17.93 -10.41
C ALA A 79 25.79 -17.60 -9.64
N LEU A 80 25.69 -16.86 -8.54
CA LEU A 80 26.86 -16.39 -7.78
C LEU A 80 27.34 -17.41 -6.74
N PHE A 81 26.44 -18.20 -6.17
CA PHE A 81 26.75 -19.07 -5.02
C PHE A 81 26.61 -20.57 -5.31
N ALA A 82 26.24 -20.99 -6.53
CA ALA A 82 26.33 -22.40 -6.95
C ALA A 82 27.78 -22.85 -7.26
N GLY A 83 28.72 -22.49 -6.39
CA GLY A 83 30.09 -22.99 -6.43
C GLY A 83 30.20 -24.45 -5.95
N PRO A 84 31.35 -25.11 -6.16
CA PRO A 84 31.57 -26.53 -5.84
C PRO A 84 31.42 -26.91 -4.35
N HIS A 85 31.25 -25.93 -3.47
CA HIS A 85 31.00 -26.13 -2.03
C HIS A 85 29.52 -26.15 -1.64
N HIS A 86 28.59 -25.82 -2.55
CA HIS A 86 27.15 -25.84 -2.29
C HIS A 86 26.53 -27.13 -2.85
N ALA A 87 26.05 -28.01 -1.96
CA ALA A 87 25.38 -29.23 -2.39
C ALA A 87 24.04 -28.88 -3.07
N PRO A 88 23.81 -29.24 -4.35
CA PRO A 88 22.61 -28.89 -5.09
C PRO A 88 21.32 -29.47 -4.48
N SER A 89 21.44 -30.46 -3.60
CA SER A 89 20.34 -31.09 -2.87
C SER A 89 19.61 -30.15 -1.90
N CYS A 90 20.27 -29.12 -1.38
CA CYS A 90 19.65 -28.16 -0.45
C CYS A 90 19.10 -26.91 -1.16
N PHE A 91 19.63 -26.59 -2.35
CA PHE A 91 19.24 -25.39 -3.10
C PHE A 91 17.83 -25.46 -3.68
N ILE A 92 17.47 -26.58 -4.33
CA ILE A 92 16.15 -26.75 -4.94
C ILE A 92 14.99 -26.63 -3.91
N PRO A 93 15.01 -27.36 -2.78
CA PRO A 93 13.92 -27.25 -1.80
C PRO A 93 13.88 -25.87 -1.13
N SER A 94 15.03 -25.24 -0.86
CA SER A 94 15.08 -23.92 -0.24
C SER A 94 14.63 -22.79 -1.17
N ALA A 95 15.00 -22.85 -2.45
CA ALA A 95 14.49 -21.95 -3.49
C ALA A 95 12.96 -22.10 -3.64
N GLY A 96 12.45 -23.33 -3.61
CA GLY A 96 11.02 -23.61 -3.64
C GLY A 96 10.27 -23.01 -2.45
N MET A 97 10.76 -23.22 -1.23
CA MET A 97 10.19 -22.62 -0.01
C MET A 97 10.25 -21.09 -0.04
N PHE A 98 11.34 -20.51 -0.53
CA PHE A 98 11.48 -19.06 -0.67
C PHE A 98 10.49 -18.47 -1.67
N LEU A 99 10.32 -19.10 -2.84
CA LEU A 99 9.37 -18.66 -3.86
C LEU A 99 7.92 -18.80 -3.35
N ALA A 100 7.59 -19.90 -2.66
CA ALA A 100 6.28 -20.09 -2.06
C ALA A 100 5.99 -19.01 -1.00
N SER A 101 6.94 -18.76 -0.08
CA SER A 101 6.82 -17.71 0.92
C SER A 101 6.67 -16.32 0.28
N SER A 102 7.51 -15.98 -0.70
CA SER A 102 7.45 -14.73 -1.44
C SER A 102 6.10 -14.56 -2.17
N ALA A 103 5.60 -15.62 -2.79
CA ALA A 103 4.30 -15.61 -3.46
C ALA A 103 3.15 -15.36 -2.48
N THR A 104 3.14 -16.03 -1.33
CA THR A 104 2.13 -15.79 -0.28
C THR A 104 2.16 -14.36 0.23
N MET A 105 3.37 -13.79 0.39
CA MET A 105 3.55 -12.43 0.85
C MET A 105 3.08 -11.39 -0.17
N ILE A 106 3.42 -11.59 -1.45
CA ILE A 106 2.94 -10.75 -2.55
C ILE A 106 1.40 -10.85 -2.65
N ALA A 107 0.84 -12.06 -2.58
CA ALA A 107 -0.59 -12.28 -2.65
C ALA A 107 -1.33 -11.59 -1.49
N LEU A 108 -0.79 -11.65 -0.28
CA LEU A 108 -1.36 -10.95 0.89
C LEU A 108 -1.40 -9.43 0.66
N VAL A 109 -0.29 -8.84 0.18
CA VAL A 109 -0.24 -7.40 -0.09
C VAL A 109 -1.20 -7.01 -1.21
N VAL A 110 -1.30 -7.81 -2.26
CA VAL A 110 -2.26 -7.60 -3.35
C VAL A 110 -3.70 -7.70 -2.85
N MET A 111 -4.02 -8.68 -2.00
CA MET A 111 -5.34 -8.81 -1.40
C MET A 111 -5.69 -7.62 -0.51
N ILE A 112 -4.77 -7.18 0.36
CA ILE A 112 -5.01 -6.02 1.23
C ILE A 112 -5.26 -4.77 0.39
N ARG A 113 -4.45 -4.54 -0.65
CA ARG A 113 -4.66 -3.42 -1.58
C ARG A 113 -5.98 -3.53 -2.33
N GLY A 114 -6.32 -4.72 -2.82
CA GLY A 114 -7.59 -5.01 -3.46
C GLY A 114 -8.78 -4.72 -2.55
N LEU A 115 -8.68 -5.11 -1.27
CA LEU A 115 -9.69 -4.85 -0.26
C LEU A 115 -9.83 -3.35 0.01
N ILE A 116 -8.72 -2.63 0.19
CA ILE A 116 -8.71 -1.18 0.38
C ILE A 116 -9.32 -0.49 -0.84
N THR A 117 -8.93 -0.87 -2.07
CA THR A 117 -9.51 -0.29 -3.28
C THR A 117 -10.98 -0.66 -3.45
N ALA A 118 -11.42 -1.85 -3.02
CA ALA A 118 -12.81 -2.27 -3.06
C ALA A 118 -13.68 -1.56 -2.01
N ILE A 119 -13.10 -1.21 -0.87
CA ILE A 119 -13.72 -0.37 0.16
C ILE A 119 -13.76 1.10 -0.31
N GLN A 120 -12.69 1.60 -0.93
CA GLN A 120 -12.63 2.96 -1.47
C GLN A 120 -13.50 3.13 -2.71
N SER A 121 -13.58 2.14 -3.59
CA SER A 121 -14.50 2.15 -4.75
C SER A 121 -15.97 2.00 -4.35
N ARG A 122 -16.26 1.81 -3.06
CA ARG A 122 -17.61 1.89 -2.50
C ARG A 122 -17.98 3.30 -2.00
N GLY A 123 -17.13 4.32 -2.22
CA GLY A 123 -17.48 5.75 -2.18
C GLY A 123 -17.04 6.46 -3.47
N PRO A 124 -17.63 7.60 -3.92
CA PRO A 124 -18.59 8.51 -3.28
C PRO A 124 -20.01 8.51 -3.91
N ASP A 125 -20.28 7.58 -4.84
CA ASP A 125 -21.61 7.45 -5.50
C ASP A 125 -22.47 6.32 -4.91
N GLY A 126 -22.00 5.68 -3.84
CA GLY A 126 -22.72 4.63 -3.13
C GLY A 126 -23.63 5.20 -2.04
N PRO A 127 -24.78 4.58 -1.74
CA PRO A 127 -25.74 5.05 -0.72
C PRO A 127 -25.20 5.09 0.73
N SER A 128 -23.90 4.84 0.94
CA SER A 128 -23.24 4.70 2.24
C SER A 128 -22.04 5.63 2.44
N ASP A 129 -21.76 6.56 1.51
CA ASP A 129 -20.72 7.60 1.67
C ASP A 129 -21.35 9.00 1.76
N GLY A 130 -22.51 9.07 2.41
CA GLY A 130 -23.17 10.32 2.75
C GLY A 130 -22.64 10.84 4.08
N ILE A 131 -22.30 12.13 4.14
CA ILE A 131 -22.19 12.83 5.42
C ILE A 131 -23.57 12.73 6.09
N VAL A 132 -23.65 12.01 7.20
CA VAL A 132 -24.89 11.92 7.98
C VAL A 132 -24.91 13.13 8.91
N PHE A 133 -25.92 13.98 8.72
CA PHE A 133 -26.20 15.06 9.64
C PHE A 133 -27.21 14.57 10.68
N SER A 134 -26.82 14.56 11.95
CA SER A 134 -27.72 14.27 13.07
C SER A 134 -27.93 15.51 13.93
N LEU A 135 -29.08 15.57 14.60
CA LEU A 135 -29.46 16.64 15.51
C LEU A 135 -29.59 16.04 16.91
N GLU A 136 -28.82 16.56 17.85
CA GLU A 136 -28.87 16.13 19.25
C GLU A 136 -28.73 17.36 20.15
N ASN A 137 -29.71 17.60 21.03
CA ASN A 137 -29.74 18.74 21.96
C ASN A 137 -29.51 20.11 21.27
N ASP A 138 -30.26 20.39 20.20
CA ASP A 138 -30.16 21.61 19.36
C ASP A 138 -28.80 21.83 18.66
N GLU A 139 -27.90 20.86 18.75
CA GLU A 139 -26.59 20.85 18.12
C GLU A 139 -26.58 19.89 16.92
N VAL A 140 -26.01 20.36 15.82
CA VAL A 140 -25.85 19.57 14.59
C VAL A 140 -24.50 18.91 14.60
N TRP A 141 -24.51 17.62 14.29
CA TRP A 141 -23.33 16.78 14.19
C TRP A 141 -23.22 16.25 12.77
N ALA A 142 -21.98 16.13 12.29
CA ALA A 142 -21.65 15.42 11.07
C ALA A 142 -20.88 14.15 11.42
N SER A 143 -21.32 13.02 10.89
CA SER A 143 -20.63 11.74 11.01
C SER A 143 -20.50 11.07 9.66
N TRP A 144 -19.45 10.26 9.54
CA TRP A 144 -19.18 9.43 8.37
C TRP A 144 -19.38 7.97 8.75
N TYR A 145 -19.89 7.17 7.81
CA TYR A 145 -20.08 5.74 8.05
C TYR A 145 -18.73 5.05 8.25
N GLY A 146 -18.49 4.57 9.48
CA GLY A 146 -17.28 3.80 9.81
C GLY A 146 -16.03 4.65 10.06
N GLU A 147 -16.10 5.98 10.04
CA GLU A 147 -14.96 6.86 10.32
C GLU A 147 -15.20 7.77 11.53
N GLY A 148 -14.32 7.62 12.53
CA GLY A 148 -14.06 8.61 13.57
C GLY A 148 -15.22 8.97 14.52
N PRO A 149 -14.93 9.74 15.59
CA PRO A 149 -15.99 10.34 16.41
C PRO A 149 -16.72 11.46 15.63
N PRO A 150 -18.02 11.67 15.86
CA PRO A 150 -18.81 12.69 15.16
C PRO A 150 -18.26 14.10 15.41
N LEU A 151 -18.30 14.94 14.38
CA LEU A 151 -17.84 16.33 14.42
C LEU A 151 -19.02 17.27 14.73
N ARG A 152 -18.90 18.08 15.77
CA ARG A 152 -19.89 19.11 16.10
C ARG A 152 -19.77 20.29 15.14
N LEU A 153 -20.84 20.59 14.41
CA LEU A 153 -20.92 21.73 13.49
C LEU A 153 -21.46 22.99 14.16
N GLY A 154 -22.19 22.84 15.27
CA GLY A 154 -22.77 23.93 16.06
C GLY A 154 -24.30 23.90 16.04
N SER A 155 -24.92 24.98 16.50
CA SER A 155 -26.39 25.02 16.63
C SER A 155 -27.12 24.87 15.30
N GLN A 156 -28.29 24.24 15.33
CA GLN A 156 -29.15 24.04 14.16
C GLN A 156 -29.40 25.32 13.38
N GLN A 157 -29.66 26.43 14.08
CA GLN A 157 -29.96 27.71 13.46
C GLN A 157 -28.75 28.29 12.72
N ARG A 158 -27.54 28.10 13.25
CA ARG A 158 -26.29 28.55 12.61
C ARG A 158 -25.98 27.72 11.38
N VAL A 159 -26.06 26.40 11.49
CA VAL A 159 -25.77 25.48 10.37
C VAL A 159 -26.79 25.64 9.24
N SER A 160 -28.09 25.79 9.56
CA SER A 160 -29.13 26.05 8.56
C SER A 160 -28.88 27.34 7.78
N ARG A 161 -28.47 28.42 8.46
CA ARG A 161 -28.13 29.69 7.81
C ARG A 161 -26.93 29.55 6.87
N MET A 162 -25.87 28.91 7.35
CA MET A 162 -24.65 28.66 6.57
C MET A 162 -24.94 27.83 5.31
N MET A 163 -25.76 26.78 5.42
CA MET A 163 -26.12 25.94 4.29
C MET A 163 -26.95 26.70 3.24
N LYS A 164 -27.88 27.55 3.68
CA LYS A 164 -28.64 28.42 2.78
C LYS A 164 -27.75 29.42 2.03
N ASP A 165 -26.79 30.01 2.74
CA ASP A 165 -25.83 30.95 2.13
C ASP A 165 -24.93 30.24 1.12
N PHE A 166 -24.45 29.03 1.43
CA PHE A 166 -23.67 28.20 0.52
C PHE A 166 -24.44 27.89 -0.77
N LEU A 167 -25.69 27.42 -0.67
CA LEU A 167 -26.52 27.13 -1.85
C LEU A 167 -26.77 28.37 -2.70
N ARG A 168 -26.98 29.53 -2.07
CA ARG A 168 -27.13 30.81 -2.78
C ARG A 168 -25.85 31.18 -3.53
N GLN A 169 -24.67 30.98 -2.92
CA GLN A 169 -23.39 31.23 -3.58
C GLN A 169 -23.16 30.27 -4.76
N GLU A 170 -23.53 29.00 -4.59
CA GLU A 170 -23.44 28.01 -5.65
C GLU A 170 -24.33 28.37 -6.85
N GLU A 171 -25.57 28.81 -6.60
CA GLU A 171 -26.45 29.31 -7.66
C GLU A 171 -25.87 30.51 -8.40
N VAL A 172 -25.28 31.46 -7.68
CA VAL A 172 -24.59 32.62 -8.30
C VAL A 172 -23.41 32.15 -9.14
N GLY A 173 -22.59 31.23 -8.62
CA GLY A 173 -21.47 30.64 -9.36
C GLY A 173 -21.92 29.93 -10.63
N LYS A 174 -23.01 29.15 -10.57
CA LYS A 174 -23.62 28.48 -11.74
C LYS A 174 -24.10 29.50 -12.77
N ARG A 175 -24.67 30.63 -12.36
CA ARG A 175 -25.10 31.71 -13.27
C ARG A 175 -23.91 32.43 -13.91
N LEU A 176 -22.83 32.65 -13.16
CA LEU A 176 -21.62 33.32 -13.68
C LEU A 176 -20.84 32.43 -14.65
N ASN A 177 -20.80 31.11 -14.40
CA ASN A 177 -20.16 30.13 -15.27
C ASN A 177 -21.04 29.73 -16.47
N ARG A 178 -22.35 29.96 -16.42
CA ARG A 178 -23.24 29.91 -17.59
C ARG A 178 -23.23 31.27 -18.30
N ARG A 179 -22.09 31.64 -18.89
CA ARG A 179 -22.09 32.59 -20.01
C ARG A 179 -22.29 31.80 -21.31
N PRO A 180 -22.99 32.37 -22.32
CA PRO A 180 -23.25 31.72 -23.60
C PRO A 180 -21.98 31.35 -24.35
#